data_AF-A0A1I3LFE3-F1
#
_entry.id   AF-A0A1I3LFE3-F1
#
_cell.length_a   1.000
_cell.length_b   1.000
_cell.length_c   1.000
_cell.angle_alpha   90.00
_cell.angle_beta   90.00
_cell.angle_gamma   90.00
#
_symmetry.space_group_name_H-M   'P 1'
#
loop_
_entity.id
_entity.type
_entity.pdbx_description
1 polymer ?
#
loop_
_entity_poly.entity_id
_entity_poly.type
_entity_poly.pdbx_seq_one_letter_code
_entity_poly.pdbx_strand_id
1 'polypeptide(L)'
;MKNRTPLQSLISLSLVALLAACTRDGPPATTTTPPQAQAAKAPLPAYQRELSGSLLNVPSGADVELALLAVDQRGNPQALLGNIQLRGTGKPLAFRLPFNPDTFSKHSRIELHGRANQAGRLILRLPAQPIAGGDTQALGELRLVPAP
;
A
#
# COMPACT_ATOMS: atom_id res chain seq x y z
N MET A 1 -8.48 -30.07 51.45
CA MET A 1 -8.80 -30.59 50.10
C MET A 1 -9.62 -29.51 49.40
N LYS A 2 -9.03 -28.81 48.42
CA LYS A 2 -9.64 -27.61 47.81
C LYS A 2 -10.50 -28.06 46.62
N ASN A 3 -11.82 -27.99 46.79
CA ASN A 3 -12.80 -28.44 45.81
C ASN A 3 -12.66 -27.61 44.52
N ARG A 4 -12.11 -28.21 43.47
CA ARG A 4 -12.07 -27.62 42.13
C ARG A 4 -13.47 -27.71 41.54
N THR A 5 -14.16 -26.58 41.49
CA THR A 5 -15.50 -26.45 40.92
C THR A 5 -15.50 -26.84 39.44
N PRO A 6 -16.43 -27.71 38.98
CA PRO A 6 -16.49 -28.20 37.60
C PRO A 6 -16.69 -27.07 36.57
N LEU A 7 -17.25 -25.94 37.01
CA LEU A 7 -17.48 -24.75 36.20
C LEU A 7 -16.18 -24.13 35.64
N GLN A 8 -15.07 -24.24 36.38
CA GLN A 8 -13.78 -23.67 35.98
C GLN A 8 -13.08 -24.53 34.90
N SER A 9 -13.34 -25.84 34.91
CA SER A 9 -12.92 -26.76 33.84
C SER A 9 -13.72 -26.51 32.56
N LEU A 10 -15.02 -26.22 32.66
CA LEU A 10 -15.88 -25.88 31.52
C LEU A 10 -15.46 -24.57 30.82
N ILE A 11 -15.09 -23.55 31.59
CA ILE A 11 -14.60 -22.26 31.05
C ILE A 11 -13.24 -22.43 30.35
N SER A 12 -12.35 -23.25 30.91
CA SER A 12 -11.06 -23.53 30.28
C SER A 12 -11.24 -24.29 28.95
N LEU A 13 -12.20 -25.21 28.89
CA LEU A 13 -12.46 -26.02 27.70
C LEU A 13 -13.08 -25.19 26.57
N SER A 14 -13.99 -24.26 26.88
CA SER A 14 -14.57 -23.36 25.89
C SER A 14 -13.53 -22.40 25.31
N LEU A 15 -12.62 -21.87 26.13
CA LEU A 15 -11.55 -20.99 25.66
C LEU A 15 -10.65 -21.71 24.63
N VAL A 16 -10.23 -22.95 24.92
CA VAL A 16 -9.40 -23.75 23.99
C VAL A 16 -10.14 -24.05 22.67
N ALA A 17 -11.46 -24.30 22.73
CA ALA A 17 -12.27 -24.50 21.53
C ALA A 17 -12.40 -23.22 20.68
N LEU A 18 -12.55 -22.05 21.30
CA LEU A 18 -12.56 -20.77 20.57
C LEU A 18 -11.19 -20.45 19.93
N LEU A 19 -10.08 -20.76 20.60
CA LEU A 19 -8.73 -20.55 20.03
C LEU A 19 -8.47 -21.45 18.80
N ALA A 20 -8.95 -22.70 18.80
CA ALA A 20 -8.80 -23.61 17.65
C ALA A 20 -9.64 -23.19 16.43
N ALA A 21 -10.72 -22.43 16.63
CA ALA A 21 -11.52 -21.90 15.52
C ALA A 21 -10.85 -20.67 14.84
N CYS A 22 -9.92 -20.01 15.51
CA CYS A 22 -9.18 -18.86 14.96
C CYS A 22 -7.95 -19.27 14.14
N THR A 23 -7.50 -20.53 14.18
CA THR A 23 -6.43 -21.04 13.30
C THR A 23 -6.97 -21.53 11.95
N ARG A 24 -8.05 -20.94 11.45
CA ARG A 24 -8.59 -21.27 10.13
C ARG A 24 -7.71 -20.59 9.09
N ASP A 25 -6.84 -21.42 8.51
CA ASP A 25 -6.09 -21.20 7.28
C ASP A 25 -7.00 -20.50 6.25
N GLY A 26 -6.76 -19.21 6.05
CA GLY A 26 -7.38 -18.46 4.97
C GLY A 26 -6.85 -19.01 3.64
N PRO A 27 -7.67 -19.10 2.59
CA PRO A 27 -7.22 -19.60 1.31
C PRO A 27 -5.96 -18.84 0.86
N PRO A 28 -4.95 -19.51 0.31
CA PRO A 28 -3.75 -18.83 -0.18
C PRO A 28 -4.20 -17.74 -1.14
N ALA A 29 -3.84 -16.49 -0.83
CA ALA A 29 -4.00 -15.40 -1.75
C ALA A 29 -3.20 -15.76 -3.01
N THR A 30 -3.93 -16.08 -4.08
CA THR A 30 -3.39 -16.23 -5.42
C THR A 30 -2.79 -14.89 -5.83
N THR A 31 -1.54 -14.66 -5.45
CA THR A 31 -0.72 -13.58 -6.00
C THR A 31 -0.16 -14.03 -7.33
N THR A 32 -1.03 -14.16 -8.31
CA THR A 32 -0.65 -13.98 -9.70
C THR A 32 -0.85 -12.50 -10.04
N THR A 33 0.00 -11.65 -9.46
CA THR A 33 0.24 -10.33 -10.05
C THR A 33 1.05 -10.60 -11.32
N PRO A 34 0.50 -10.36 -12.53
CA PRO A 34 1.29 -10.46 -13.75
C PRO A 34 2.47 -9.48 -13.62
N PRO A 35 3.68 -9.83 -14.09
CA PRO A 35 4.74 -8.84 -14.21
C PRO A 35 4.20 -7.74 -15.14
N GLN A 36 3.87 -6.58 -14.60
CA GLN A 36 3.53 -5.42 -15.40
C GLN A 36 4.84 -4.94 -16.05
N ALA A 37 5.20 -5.60 -17.15
CA ALA A 37 6.05 -5.04 -18.18
C ALA A 37 5.52 -3.65 -18.50
N GLN A 38 6.41 -2.66 -18.62
CA GLN A 38 6.08 -1.23 -18.74
C GLN A 38 4.78 -1.06 -19.54
N ALA A 39 3.69 -0.72 -18.84
CA ALA A 39 2.39 -0.60 -19.46
C ALA A 39 2.50 0.48 -20.54
N ALA A 40 2.45 0.05 -21.81
CA ALA A 40 2.19 0.94 -22.91
C ALA A 40 0.99 1.81 -22.53
N LYS A 41 1.07 3.12 -22.79
CA LYS A 41 0.05 4.12 -22.42
C LYS A 41 -1.33 3.68 -22.90
N ALA A 42 -2.06 2.95 -22.06
CA ALA A 42 -3.50 2.83 -22.23
C ALA A 42 -4.08 4.25 -22.10
N PRO A 43 -5.05 4.63 -22.94
CA PRO A 43 -5.71 5.93 -22.83
C PRO A 43 -6.29 6.10 -21.43
N LEU A 44 -5.92 7.18 -20.75
CA LEU A 44 -6.50 7.53 -19.45
C LEU A 44 -7.96 7.95 -19.68
N PRO A 45 -8.96 7.35 -19.01
CA PRO A 45 -10.34 7.78 -19.14
C PRO A 45 -10.50 9.27 -18.79
N ALA A 46 -11.34 9.99 -19.52
CA ALA A 46 -11.47 11.45 -19.38
C ALA A 46 -11.86 11.94 -17.98
N TYR A 47 -12.53 11.10 -17.19
CA TYR A 47 -12.92 11.37 -15.81
C TYR A 47 -11.79 11.12 -14.80
N GLN A 48 -10.68 10.51 -15.21
CA GLN A 48 -9.53 10.26 -14.34
C GLN A 48 -8.46 11.34 -14.52
N ARG A 49 -7.65 11.50 -13.48
CA ARG A 49 -6.43 12.30 -13.49
C ARG A 49 -5.28 11.39 -13.09
N GLU A 50 -4.06 11.88 -13.25
CA GLU A 50 -2.88 11.05 -13.06
C GLU A 50 -1.73 11.80 -12.40
N LEU A 51 -1.05 11.12 -11.49
CA LEU A 51 0.29 11.49 -11.03
C LEU A 51 1.32 10.70 -11.83
N SER A 52 2.34 11.37 -12.34
CA SER A 52 3.40 10.73 -13.12
C SER A 52 4.79 11.19 -12.67
N GLY A 53 5.80 10.37 -12.91
CA GLY A 53 7.18 10.68 -12.55
C GLY A 53 8.11 9.49 -12.71
N SER A 54 9.29 9.58 -12.10
CA SER A 54 10.29 8.51 -12.06
C SER A 54 10.82 8.30 -10.66
N LEU A 55 10.88 7.05 -10.21
CA LEU A 55 11.41 6.67 -8.92
C LEU A 55 12.91 6.36 -9.02
N LEU A 56 13.71 7.03 -8.21
CA LEU A 56 15.15 6.81 -8.10
C LEU A 56 15.46 5.82 -6.97
N ASN A 57 16.64 5.19 -7.06
CA ASN A 57 17.19 4.26 -6.07
C ASN A 57 16.43 2.93 -5.91
N VAL A 58 15.54 2.55 -6.82
CA VAL A 58 14.84 1.27 -6.76
C VAL A 58 15.75 0.13 -7.25
N PRO A 59 16.10 -0.85 -6.40
CA PRO A 59 16.92 -1.99 -6.83
C PRO A 59 16.19 -2.87 -7.84
N SER A 60 16.95 -3.61 -8.65
CA SER A 60 16.37 -4.60 -9.56
C SER A 60 15.65 -5.70 -8.76
N GLY A 61 14.46 -6.09 -9.21
CA GLY A 61 13.65 -7.13 -8.59
C GLY A 61 12.88 -6.70 -7.33
N ALA A 62 13.04 -5.48 -6.84
CA ALA A 62 12.25 -4.96 -5.74
C ALA A 62 10.79 -4.70 -6.16
N ASP A 63 9.84 -5.05 -5.29
CA ASP A 63 8.42 -4.80 -5.49
C ASP A 63 8.07 -3.44 -4.88
N VAL A 64 7.68 -2.48 -5.72
CA VAL A 64 7.34 -1.13 -5.31
C VAL A 64 5.82 -0.96 -5.31
N GLU A 65 5.30 -0.37 -4.25
CA GLU A 65 3.92 0.08 -4.19
C GLU A 65 3.90 1.59 -3.96
N LEU A 66 3.12 2.29 -4.78
CA LEU A 66 2.80 3.70 -4.59
C LEU A 66 1.32 3.83 -4.23
N ALA A 67 1.03 4.68 -3.24
CA ALA A 67 -0.31 4.92 -2.76
C ALA A 67 -0.55 6.43 -2.61
N LEU A 68 -1.63 6.91 -3.21
CA LEU A 68 -2.15 8.25 -2.98
C LEU A 68 -3.14 8.19 -1.81
N LEU A 69 -2.81 8.85 -0.72
CA LEU A 69 -3.53 8.78 0.54
C LEU A 69 -4.09 10.14 0.93
N ALA A 70 -5.33 10.16 1.40
CA ALA A 70 -5.78 11.23 2.28
C ALA A 70 -5.25 10.96 3.70
N VAL A 71 -4.69 11.97 4.35
CA VAL A 71 -4.11 11.84 5.69
C VAL A 71 -4.65 12.90 6.64
N ASP A 72 -4.66 12.58 7.94
CA ASP A 72 -5.01 13.55 8.98
C ASP A 72 -3.85 14.54 9.27
N GLN A 73 -4.07 15.45 10.23
CA GLN A 73 -3.05 16.43 10.64
C GLN A 73 -1.81 15.78 11.27
N ARG A 74 -1.94 14.58 11.83
CA ARG A 74 -0.83 13.79 12.42
C ARG A 74 -0.13 12.92 11.38
N GLY A 75 -0.62 12.90 10.13
CA GLY A 75 -0.10 12.07 9.04
C GLY A 75 -0.64 10.64 9.03
N ASN A 76 -1.68 10.34 9.81
CA ASN A 76 -2.31 9.01 9.77
C ASN A 76 -3.16 8.88 8.51
N PRO A 77 -3.11 7.73 7.81
CA PRO A 77 -3.98 7.47 6.66
C PRO A 77 -5.47 7.49 7.06
N GLN A 78 -6.28 8.21 6.30
CA GLN A 78 -7.74 8.25 6.42
C GLN A 78 -8.43 7.51 5.27
N ALA A 79 -7.92 7.64 4.05
CA ALA A 79 -8.47 7.00 2.86
C ALA A 79 -7.41 6.74 1.80
N LEU A 80 -7.61 5.68 1.01
CA LEU A 80 -6.83 5.37 -0.18
C LEU A 80 -7.54 5.93 -1.41
N LEU A 81 -6.89 6.84 -2.14
CA LEU A 81 -7.45 7.52 -3.32
C LEU A 81 -6.99 6.89 -4.64
N GLY A 82 -5.89 6.14 -4.61
CA GLY A 82 -5.37 5.38 -5.75
C GLY A 82 -4.08 4.65 -5.38
N ASN A 83 -3.79 3.55 -6.05
CA ASN A 83 -2.56 2.79 -5.85
C ASN A 83 -2.09 2.11 -7.14
N ILE A 84 -0.79 1.86 -7.22
CA ILE A 84 -0.16 1.05 -8.26
C ILE A 84 0.97 0.20 -7.68
N GLN A 85 1.26 -0.92 -8.35
CA GLN A 85 2.43 -1.75 -8.06
C GLN A 85 3.36 -1.74 -9.27
N LEU A 86 4.66 -1.71 -9.01
CA LEU A 86 5.70 -1.64 -10.03
C LEU A 86 6.83 -2.59 -9.64
N ARG A 87 7.59 -3.08 -10.63
CA ARG A 87 8.78 -3.90 -10.37
C ARG A 87 10.04 -3.14 -10.72
N GLY A 88 10.96 -3.09 -9.77
CA GLY A 88 12.27 -2.48 -9.91
C GLY A 88 13.11 -3.15 -11.00
N THR A 89 13.79 -2.33 -11.80
CA THR A 89 14.68 -2.79 -12.88
C THR A 89 16.14 -2.43 -12.62
N GLY A 90 16.45 -1.79 -11.48
CA GLY A 90 17.77 -1.22 -11.18
C GLY A 90 18.07 0.09 -11.92
N LYS A 91 17.12 0.61 -12.69
CA LYS A 91 17.16 1.90 -13.39
C LYS A 91 16.07 2.82 -12.82
N PRO A 92 16.10 4.14 -13.09
CA PRO A 92 14.98 5.02 -12.79
C PRO A 92 13.65 4.42 -13.26
N LEU A 93 12.70 4.28 -12.34
CA LEU A 93 11.47 3.53 -12.55
C LEU A 93 10.31 4.48 -12.78
N ALA A 94 9.91 4.65 -14.04
CA ALA A 94 8.77 5.48 -14.42
C ALA A 94 7.46 4.95 -13.81
N PHE A 95 6.58 5.85 -13.41
CA PHE A 95 5.25 5.50 -12.89
C PHE A 95 4.15 6.42 -13.45
N ARG A 96 2.93 5.90 -13.42
CA ARG A 96 1.68 6.58 -13.75
C ARG A 96 0.60 6.06 -12.80
N LEU A 97 0.15 6.91 -11.88
CA LEU A 97 -0.85 6.59 -10.87
C LEU A 97 -2.15 7.32 -11.22
N PRO A 98 -3.13 6.63 -11.85
CA PRO A 98 -4.44 7.20 -12.10
C PRO A 98 -5.25 7.32 -10.80
N PHE A 99 -6.10 8.35 -10.71
CA PHE A 99 -6.97 8.57 -9.56
C PHE A 99 -8.26 9.32 -9.97
N ASN A 100 -9.27 9.27 -9.09
CA ASN A 100 -10.50 10.04 -9.26
C ASN A 100 -10.37 11.44 -8.61
N PRO A 101 -10.38 12.54 -9.40
CA PRO A 101 -10.22 13.90 -8.87
C PRO A 101 -11.35 14.34 -7.92
N ASP A 102 -12.56 13.79 -8.05
CA ASP A 102 -13.72 14.18 -7.24
C ASP A 102 -13.58 13.80 -5.75
N THR A 103 -12.60 12.95 -5.43
CA THR A 103 -12.29 12.57 -4.06
C THR A 103 -11.46 13.62 -3.32
N PHE A 104 -10.77 14.51 -4.05
CA PHE A 104 -9.82 15.45 -3.44
C PHE A 104 -10.49 16.51 -2.57
N SER A 105 -11.63 17.04 -2.99
CA SER A 105 -12.38 18.08 -2.26
C SER A 105 -12.91 17.62 -0.90
N LYS A 106 -12.88 16.31 -0.62
CA LYS A 106 -13.34 15.71 0.64
C LYS A 106 -12.27 15.67 1.72
N HIS A 107 -11.01 15.99 1.38
CA HIS A 107 -9.87 15.82 2.26
C HIS A 107 -9.02 17.10 2.31
N SER A 108 -8.53 17.44 3.50
CA SER A 108 -7.71 18.66 3.70
C SER A 108 -6.24 18.47 3.34
N ARG A 109 -5.74 17.23 3.35
CA ARG A 109 -4.35 16.90 3.03
C ARG A 109 -4.27 15.56 2.31
N ILE A 110 -3.57 15.56 1.19
CA ILE A 110 -3.38 14.41 0.32
C ILE A 110 -1.90 14.27 0.02
N GLU A 111 -1.41 13.04 0.09
CA GLU A 111 0.00 12.72 -0.05
C GLU A 111 0.23 11.47 -0.89
N LEU A 112 1.29 11.49 -1.68
CA LEU A 112 1.84 10.30 -2.30
C LEU A 112 2.85 9.65 -1.35
N HIS A 113 2.59 8.38 -1.07
CA HIS A 113 3.43 7.49 -0.27
C HIS A 113 3.95 6.37 -1.15
N GLY A 114 5.07 5.78 -0.74
CA GLY A 114 5.70 4.70 -1.50
C GLY A 114 6.52 3.79 -0.62
N ARG A 115 6.51 2.49 -0.94
CA ARG A 115 7.32 1.47 -0.28
C ARG A 115 7.93 0.55 -1.30
N ALA A 116 9.16 0.10 -1.06
CA ALA A 116 9.79 -0.97 -1.84
C ALA A 116 10.15 -2.13 -0.93
N ASN A 117 9.72 -3.33 -1.33
CA ASN A 117 10.01 -4.58 -0.66
C ASN A 117 10.97 -5.42 -1.50
N GLN A 118 11.83 -6.18 -0.84
CA GLN A 118 12.66 -7.19 -1.49
C GLN A 118 12.67 -8.43 -0.63
N ALA A 119 12.32 -9.58 -1.22
CA ALA A 119 12.17 -10.85 -0.51
C ALA A 119 11.30 -10.72 0.76
N GLY A 120 10.18 -10.00 0.66
CA GLY A 120 9.23 -9.80 1.77
C GLY A 120 9.66 -8.78 2.82
N ARG A 121 10.85 -8.18 2.71
CA ARG A 121 11.35 -7.15 3.63
C ARG A 121 11.18 -5.75 3.04
N LEU A 122 10.62 -4.82 3.82
CA LEU A 122 10.62 -3.40 3.50
C LEU A 122 12.07 -2.87 3.51
N ILE A 123 12.55 -2.40 2.37
CA ILE A 123 13.92 -1.90 2.22
C ILE A 123 13.98 -0.40 1.98
N LEU A 124 12.95 0.18 1.35
CA LEU A 124 12.92 1.61 1.03
C LEU A 124 11.51 2.18 1.24
N ARG A 125 11.47 3.48 1.47
CA ARG A 125 10.25 4.29 1.49
C ARG A 125 10.43 5.56 0.66
N LEU A 126 9.33 6.06 0.13
CA LEU A 126 9.25 7.42 -0.39
C LEU A 126 8.98 8.37 0.80
N PRO A 127 9.77 9.44 1.01
CA PRO A 127 9.36 10.50 1.92
C PRO A 127 8.00 11.07 1.49
N ALA A 128 7.09 11.34 2.43
CA ALA A 128 5.75 11.82 2.11
C ALA A 128 5.79 13.02 1.14
N GLN A 129 5.10 12.90 0.00
CA GLN A 129 5.04 13.95 -1.01
C GLN A 129 3.64 14.58 -0.98
N PRO A 130 3.48 15.84 -0.55
CA PRO A 130 2.20 16.54 -0.63
C PRO A 130 1.75 16.68 -2.09
N ILE A 131 0.48 16.42 -2.36
CA ILE A 131 -0.10 16.56 -3.70
C ILE A 131 -1.09 17.72 -3.70
N ALA A 132 -0.84 18.70 -4.56
CA ALA A 132 -1.64 19.90 -4.65
C ALA A 132 -2.79 19.71 -5.65
N GLY A 133 -4.02 19.67 -5.16
CA GLY A 133 -5.21 19.63 -6.01
C GLY A 133 -5.38 18.32 -6.81
N GLY A 134 -6.57 18.16 -7.39
CA GLY A 134 -6.98 16.94 -8.09
C GLY A 134 -6.57 16.86 -9.56
N ASP A 135 -5.66 17.70 -10.04
CA ASP A 135 -5.30 17.75 -11.46
C ASP A 135 -4.22 16.73 -11.84
N THR A 136 -4.08 16.47 -13.15
CA THR A 136 -2.97 15.67 -13.68
C THR A 136 -1.65 16.39 -13.43
N GLN A 137 -0.69 15.71 -12.80
CA GLN A 137 0.57 16.30 -12.35
C GLN A 137 1.76 15.42 -12.72
N ALA A 138 2.84 16.06 -13.17
CA ALA A 138 4.15 15.44 -13.32
C ALA A 138 5.02 15.84 -12.12
N LEU A 139 5.38 14.87 -11.29
CA LEU A 139 6.14 15.05 -10.05
C LEU A 139 7.66 15.02 -10.28
N GLY A 140 8.10 14.73 -11.51
CA GLY A 140 9.52 14.61 -11.86
C GLY A 140 10.19 13.39 -11.23
N GLU A 141 11.42 13.57 -10.76
CA GLU A 141 12.19 12.51 -10.12
C GLU A 141 11.96 12.48 -8.61
N LEU A 142 11.51 11.33 -8.10
CA LEU A 142 11.24 11.10 -6.69
C LEU A 142 12.23 10.06 -6.15
N ARG A 143 12.92 10.39 -5.06
CA ARG A 143 13.94 9.51 -4.49
C ARG A 143 13.38 8.65 -3.36
N LEU A 144 13.47 7.33 -3.52
CA LEU A 144 13.27 6.43 -2.38
C LEU A 144 14.51 6.44 -1.48
N VAL A 145 14.26 6.41 -0.18
CA VAL A 145 15.27 6.40 0.88
C VAL A 145 15.15 5.11 1.70
N PRO A 146 16.22 4.67 2.38
CA PRO A 146 16.15 3.53 3.30
C PRO A 146 14.97 3.61 4.27
N ALA A 147 14.27 2.48 4.41
CA ALA A 147 13.28 2.34 5.47
C ALA A 147 13.99 2.22 6.84
N PRO A 148 13.38 2.77 7.91
CA PRO A 148 13.93 2.69 9.26
C PRO A 148 13.95 1.25 9.81
#